data_AF-A0A2G5F6K1-F1
#
_entry.id   AF-A0A2G5F6K1-F1
#
_cell.length_a   1.000
_cell.length_b   1.000
_cell.length_c   1.000
_cell.angle_alpha   90.00
_cell.angle_beta   90.00
_cell.angle_gamma   90.00
#
_symmetry.space_group_name_H-M   'P 1'
#
loop_
_entity.id
_entity.type
_entity.pdbx_description
1 polymer ?
#
loop_
_entity_poly.entity_id
_entity_poly.type
_entity_poly.pdbx_seq_one_letter_code
_entity_poly.pdbx_strand_id
1 'polypeptide(L)'
;MFFLILVCTTDLEWKLIYVGSAEDETYDQLLESVLVGPVNVGNYRFVFQADPPDPSKIREEDIIGVTVLLLTCSYIGQEFIRVGYYVNNDYDDEQLREEPPQKVLIDRIQRNILADKPRVTKFPINFHPETNENGGEQDPDHPAENIESGEHPPSPDDTSDLA
;
A
#
# COMPACT_ATOMS: atom_id res chain seq x y z
N MET A 1 -0.30 -13.79 9.10
CA MET A 1 -0.82 -13.08 10.29
C MET A 1 -0.40 -11.64 10.15
N PHE A 2 -1.33 -10.70 10.30
CA PHE A 2 -1.03 -9.27 10.27
C PHE A 2 -1.60 -8.61 11.52
N PHE A 3 -0.97 -7.51 11.92
CA PHE A 3 -1.36 -6.75 13.10
C PHE A 3 -1.87 -5.38 12.64
N LEU A 4 -3.10 -5.06 13.02
CA LEU A 4 -3.70 -3.76 12.81
C LEU A 4 -3.54 -2.93 14.08
N ILE A 5 -2.92 -1.77 13.94
CA ILE A 5 -2.68 -0.80 15.02
C ILE A 5 -3.74 0.30 15.07
N LEU A 6 -4.64 0.35 14.09
CA LEU A 6 -5.68 1.35 13.95
C LEU A 6 -7.03 0.66 13.67
N VAL A 7 -8.12 1.33 14.05
CA VAL A 7 -9.48 0.93 13.68
C VAL A 7 -9.74 1.41 12.25
N CYS A 8 -10.22 0.52 11.40
CA CYS A 8 -10.72 0.87 10.07
C CYS A 8 -12.25 0.81 10.11
N THR A 9 -12.89 1.94 9.83
CA THR A 9 -14.36 2.05 9.88
C THR A 9 -15.04 1.41 8.68
N THR A 10 -14.32 1.32 7.56
CA THR A 10 -14.73 0.60 6.35
C THR A 10 -13.88 -0.64 6.12
N ASP A 11 -14.25 -1.42 5.12
CA ASP A 11 -13.54 -2.63 4.74
C ASP A 11 -12.15 -2.34 4.18
N LEU A 12 -11.21 -3.24 4.49
CA LEU A 12 -9.97 -3.39 3.78
C LEU A 12 -10.20 -4.26 2.54
N GLU A 13 -9.71 -3.83 1.39
CA GLU A 13 -9.75 -4.62 0.17
C GLU A 13 -8.40 -5.31 -0.01
N TRP A 14 -8.39 -6.64 -0.08
CA TRP A 14 -7.22 -7.45 -0.36
C TRP A 14 -7.33 -8.01 -1.77
N LYS A 15 -6.30 -7.80 -2.61
CA LYS A 15 -6.24 -8.37 -3.97
C LYS A 15 -5.02 -9.25 -4.13
N LEU A 16 -5.21 -10.38 -4.80
CA LEU A 16 -4.11 -11.23 -5.28
C LEU A 16 -4.01 -11.10 -6.79
N ILE A 17 -2.84 -10.66 -7.26
CA ILE A 17 -2.58 -10.35 -8.66
C ILE A 17 -1.38 -11.16 -9.12
N TYR A 18 -1.49 -11.80 -10.27
CA TYR A 18 -0.39 -12.48 -10.94
C TYR A 18 0.14 -11.61 -12.07
N VAL A 19 1.44 -11.36 -12.10
CA VAL A 19 2.09 -10.56 -13.14
C VAL A 19 2.28 -11.41 -14.38
N GLY A 20 1.54 -11.10 -15.45
CA GLY A 20 1.55 -11.89 -16.69
C GLY A 20 2.66 -11.49 -17.67
N SER A 21 3.26 -10.31 -17.49
CA SER A 21 4.49 -9.89 -18.17
C SER A 21 5.23 -8.88 -17.30
N ALA A 22 6.56 -8.93 -17.30
CA ALA A 22 7.36 -7.94 -16.57
C ALA A 22 7.35 -6.55 -17.23
N GLU A 23 6.97 -6.47 -18.50
CA GLU A 23 7.04 -5.26 -19.32
C GLU A 23 5.67 -4.60 -19.57
N ASP A 24 4.58 -5.34 -19.38
CA ASP A 24 3.24 -4.92 -19.76
C ASP A 24 2.20 -5.37 -18.72
N GLU A 25 1.69 -4.41 -17.94
CA GLU A 25 0.68 -4.61 -16.90
C GLU A 25 -0.68 -5.04 -17.45
N THR A 26 -0.94 -4.94 -18.76
CA THR A 26 -2.20 -5.41 -19.34
C THR A 26 -2.36 -6.92 -19.31
N TYR A 27 -1.26 -7.65 -19.09
CA TYR A 27 -1.25 -9.10 -18.85
C TYR A 27 -1.47 -9.46 -17.37
N ASP A 28 -1.51 -8.49 -16.46
CA ASP A 28 -1.75 -8.76 -15.05
C ASP A 28 -3.15 -9.33 -14.83
N GLN A 29 -3.20 -10.40 -14.04
CA GLN A 29 -4.43 -11.11 -13.76
C GLN A 29 -4.81 -10.95 -12.30
N LEU A 30 -5.94 -10.29 -12.04
CA LEU A 30 -6.57 -10.32 -10.72
C LEU A 30 -7.13 -11.73 -10.48
N LEU A 31 -6.47 -12.48 -9.60
CA LEU A 31 -6.87 -13.84 -9.26
C LEU A 31 -8.02 -13.86 -8.25
N GLU A 32 -8.02 -12.92 -7.30
CA GLU A 32 -9.04 -12.84 -6.26
C GLU A 32 -9.07 -11.45 -5.60
N SER A 33 -10.25 -11.03 -5.12
CA SER A 33 -10.47 -9.80 -4.36
C SER A 33 -11.41 -10.06 -3.18
N VAL A 34 -10.95 -9.78 -1.96
CA VAL A 34 -11.69 -10.02 -0.71
C VAL A 34 -11.80 -8.74 0.10
N LEU A 35 -13.00 -8.41 0.56
CA LEU A 35 -13.25 -7.35 1.53
C LEU A 35 -13.21 -7.92 2.95
N VAL A 36 -12.48 -7.24 3.84
CA VAL A 36 -12.34 -7.60 5.25
C VAL A 36 -12.63 -6.38 6.11
N GLY A 37 -13.80 -6.32 6.72
CA GLY A 37 -14.11 -5.28 7.69
C GLY A 37 -15.53 -5.32 8.26
N PRO A 38 -15.84 -4.37 9.15
CA PRO A 38 -14.92 -3.40 9.77
C PRO A 38 -13.88 -4.10 10.66
N VAL A 39 -12.66 -3.55 10.77
CA VAL A 39 -11.57 -4.16 11.56
C VAL A 39 -11.15 -3.28 12.72
N ASN A 40 -11.00 -3.90 13.90
CA ASN A 40 -10.53 -3.26 15.12
C ASN A 40 -9.02 -3.47 15.30
N VAL A 41 -8.45 -2.83 16.31
CA VAL A 41 -7.07 -3.08 16.72
C VAL A 41 -6.93 -4.54 17.16
N GLY A 42 -5.96 -5.27 16.61
CA GLY A 42 -5.77 -6.67 16.95
C GLY A 42 -4.92 -7.47 15.98
N ASN A 43 -4.79 -8.76 16.30
CA ASN A 43 -4.10 -9.74 15.48
C ASN A 43 -5.10 -10.49 14.63
N TYR A 44 -4.89 -10.47 13.31
CA TYR A 44 -5.77 -11.14 12.35
C TYR A 44 -5.01 -12.20 11.56
N ARG A 45 -5.72 -13.31 11.31
CA ARG A 45 -5.27 -14.39 10.45
C ARG A 45 -6.49 -14.92 9.71
N PHE A 46 -6.39 -14.95 8.40
CA PHE A 46 -7.36 -15.58 7.54
C PHE A 46 -6.63 -16.33 6.42
N VAL A 47 -7.34 -17.23 5.76
CA VAL A 47 -6.83 -17.96 4.59
C VAL A 47 -7.28 -17.20 3.36
N PHE A 48 -6.32 -16.84 2.51
CA PHE A 48 -6.57 -16.20 1.22
C PHE A 48 -6.29 -17.26 0.15
N GLN A 49 -7.33 -17.69 -0.57
CA GLN A 49 -7.25 -18.74 -1.61
C GLN A 49 -7.78 -18.17 -2.92
N ALA A 50 -7.14 -18.53 -4.03
CA ALA A 50 -7.52 -18.09 -5.36
C ALA A 50 -7.26 -19.21 -6.38
N ASP A 51 -7.97 -19.15 -7.51
CA ASP A 51 -7.71 -19.99 -8.66
C ASP A 51 -6.38 -19.60 -9.36
N PRO A 52 -5.75 -20.51 -10.12
CA PRO A 52 -4.53 -20.19 -10.86
C PRO A 52 -4.77 -19.14 -11.95
N PRO A 53 -3.72 -18.44 -12.42
CA PRO A 53 -3.83 -17.57 -13.60
C PRO A 53 -4.21 -18.38 -14.85
N ASP A 54 -4.87 -17.72 -15.79
CA ASP A 54 -5.16 -18.24 -17.12
C ASP A 54 -3.89 -18.18 -17.99
N PRO A 55 -3.30 -19.32 -18.40
CA PRO A 55 -2.07 -19.32 -19.18
C PRO A 55 -2.20 -18.65 -20.55
N SER A 56 -3.41 -18.59 -21.12
CA SER A 56 -3.65 -17.95 -22.42
C SER A 56 -3.57 -16.43 -22.38
N LYS A 57 -3.57 -15.84 -21.17
CA LYS A 57 -3.44 -14.40 -20.92
C LYS A 57 -2.08 -14.04 -20.34
N ILE A 58 -1.11 -14.95 -20.39
CA ILE A 58 0.29 -14.69 -20.06
C ILE A 58 1.02 -14.49 -21.38
N ARG A 59 1.95 -13.54 -21.42
CA ARG A 59 2.79 -13.33 -22.59
C ARG A 59 3.66 -14.59 -22.82
N GLU A 60 3.75 -15.08 -24.06
CA GLU A 60 4.30 -16.42 -24.35
C GLU A 60 5.73 -16.60 -23.84
N GLU A 61 6.55 -15.56 -23.97
CA GLU A 61 7.93 -15.50 -23.46
C GLU A 61 8.04 -15.44 -21.92
N ASP A 62 6.98 -15.06 -21.21
CA ASP A 62 6.96 -14.90 -19.75
C ASP A 62 6.30 -16.09 -19.03
N ILE A 63 5.84 -17.11 -19.76
CA ILE A 63 5.22 -18.32 -19.17
C ILE A 63 6.24 -19.11 -18.34
N ILE A 64 7.46 -19.28 -18.86
CA ILE A 64 8.58 -19.95 -18.18
C ILE A 64 9.55 -18.90 -17.65
N GLY A 65 10.11 -19.15 -16.47
CA GLY A 65 11.06 -18.26 -15.82
C GLY A 65 10.46 -17.57 -14.61
N VAL A 66 11.03 -16.40 -14.28
CA VAL A 66 10.70 -15.69 -13.04
C VAL A 66 9.64 -14.63 -13.30
N THR A 67 8.55 -14.68 -12.53
CA THR A 67 7.53 -13.63 -12.45
C THR A 67 7.22 -13.28 -10.98
N VAL A 68 6.18 -12.49 -10.74
CA VAL A 68 5.80 -11.97 -9.42
C VAL A 68 4.32 -12.22 -9.14
N LEU A 69 4.03 -12.63 -7.92
CA LEU A 69 2.68 -12.62 -7.34
C LEU A 69 2.59 -11.45 -6.36
N LEU A 70 1.59 -10.59 -6.53
CA LEU A 70 1.36 -9.41 -5.71
C LEU A 70 0.13 -9.61 -4.83
N LEU A 71 0.31 -9.48 -3.52
CA LEU A 71 -0.78 -9.32 -2.56
C LEU A 71 -0.85 -7.85 -2.15
N THR A 72 -1.91 -7.15 -2.54
CA THR A 72 -2.13 -5.76 -2.16
C THR A 72 -3.20 -5.65 -1.09
N CYS A 73 -3.10 -4.64 -0.24
CA CYS A 73 -4.21 -4.23 0.61
C CYS A 73 -4.43 -2.72 0.52
N SER A 74 -5.69 -2.37 0.34
CA SER A 74 -6.17 -1.01 0.16
C SER A 74 -7.23 -0.68 1.21
N TYR A 75 -7.26 0.58 1.61
CA TYR A 75 -8.30 1.14 2.46
C TYR A 75 -8.93 2.34 1.74
N ILE A 76 -10.25 2.33 1.56
CA ILE A 76 -10.98 3.37 0.82
C ILE A 76 -10.35 3.61 -0.58
N GLY A 77 -10.05 2.52 -1.28
CA GLY A 77 -9.44 2.56 -2.62
C GLY A 77 -7.96 2.99 -2.67
N GLN A 78 -7.35 3.36 -1.55
CA GLN A 78 -5.93 3.73 -1.48
C GLN A 78 -5.10 2.53 -1.00
N GLU A 79 -4.21 2.05 -1.86
CA GLU A 79 -3.26 0.99 -1.51
C GLU A 79 -2.25 1.50 -0.47
N PHE A 80 -2.08 0.76 0.63
CA PHE A 80 -1.11 1.13 1.68
C PHE A 80 -0.05 0.05 1.91
N ILE A 81 -0.27 -1.17 1.41
CA ILE A 81 0.70 -2.26 1.48
C ILE A 81 0.64 -3.12 0.22
N ARG A 82 1.83 -3.51 -0.25
CA ARG A 82 2.05 -4.45 -1.34
C ARG A 82 3.10 -5.45 -0.92
N VAL A 83 2.77 -6.72 -1.05
CA VAL A 83 3.68 -7.83 -0.77
C VAL A 83 3.89 -8.61 -2.06
N GLY A 84 5.10 -8.52 -2.61
CA GLY A 84 5.52 -9.26 -3.79
C GLY A 84 6.24 -10.54 -3.43
N TYR A 85 5.88 -11.64 -4.08
CA TYR A 85 6.58 -12.91 -4.03
C TYR A 85 7.15 -13.23 -5.40
N TYR A 86 8.43 -13.59 -5.46
CA TYR A 86 8.98 -14.17 -6.68
C TYR A 86 8.42 -15.55 -6.90
N VAL A 87 8.05 -15.81 -8.15
CA VAL A 87 7.51 -17.06 -8.63
C VAL A 87 8.43 -17.56 -9.73
N ASN A 88 9.00 -18.74 -9.57
CA ASN A 88 9.74 -19.41 -10.63
C ASN A 88 8.87 -20.49 -11.25
N ASN A 89 8.54 -20.33 -12.53
CA ASN A 89 7.85 -21.32 -13.33
C ASN A 89 8.90 -22.08 -14.15
N ASP A 90 8.95 -23.38 -13.99
CA ASP A 90 9.92 -24.22 -14.68
C ASP A 90 9.30 -25.58 -15.00
N TYR A 91 9.92 -26.35 -15.90
CA TYR A 91 9.43 -27.70 -16.18
C TYR A 91 9.66 -28.65 -14.98
N ASP A 92 8.77 -29.61 -14.84
CA ASP A 92 8.86 -30.69 -13.84
C ASP A 92 9.98 -31.71 -14.14
N ASP A 93 10.37 -31.81 -15.42
CA ASP A 93 11.38 -32.73 -15.94
C ASP A 93 12.72 -32.03 -16.20
N GLU A 94 13.84 -32.70 -15.94
CA GLU A 94 15.18 -32.14 -16.18
C GLU A 94 15.53 -32.02 -17.67
N GLN A 95 15.12 -32.99 -18.50
CA GLN A 95 15.38 -32.96 -19.94
C GLN A 95 14.63 -31.80 -20.60
N LEU A 96 13.39 -31.54 -20.18
CA LEU A 96 12.62 -30.40 -20.68
C LEU A 96 13.23 -29.04 -20.29
N ARG A 97 14.02 -28.99 -19.21
CA ARG A 97 14.74 -27.78 -18.78
C ARG A 97 16.01 -27.56 -19.57
N GLU A 98 16.77 -28.63 -19.84
CA GLU A 98 17.99 -28.56 -20.64
C GLU A 98 17.70 -28.34 -22.13
N GLU A 99 16.64 -28.96 -22.64
CA GLU A 99 16.19 -28.89 -24.04
C GLU A 99 14.71 -28.48 -24.12
N PRO A 100 14.39 -27.19 -23.91
CA PRO A 100 13.01 -26.74 -23.91
C PRO A 100 12.37 -26.91 -25.30
N PRO A 101 11.14 -27.43 -25.37
CA PRO A 101 10.43 -27.60 -26.63
C PRO A 101 10.09 -26.25 -27.26
N GLN A 102 9.94 -26.21 -28.59
CA GLN A 102 9.58 -24.99 -29.31
C GLN A 102 8.22 -24.42 -28.89
N LYS A 103 7.27 -25.30 -28.52
CA LYS A 103 5.96 -24.92 -28.00
C LYS A 103 5.90 -25.27 -26.52
N VAL A 104 5.50 -24.30 -25.70
CA VAL A 104 5.39 -24.46 -24.25
C VAL A 104 4.36 -25.55 -23.89
N LEU A 105 4.76 -26.45 -22.98
CA LEU A 105 3.91 -27.54 -22.47
C LEU A 105 3.36 -27.17 -21.09
N ILE A 106 2.22 -26.47 -21.06
CA ILE A 106 1.62 -25.93 -19.83
C ILE A 106 1.43 -26.99 -18.74
N ASP A 107 0.99 -28.20 -19.10
CA ASP A 107 0.71 -29.29 -18.16
C ASP A 107 1.97 -29.85 -17.46
N ARG A 108 3.16 -29.45 -17.93
CA ARG A 108 4.46 -29.88 -17.40
C ARG A 108 5.15 -28.78 -16.58
N ILE A 109 4.50 -27.64 -16.40
CA ILE A 109 5.04 -26.51 -15.64
C ILE A 109 4.73 -26.69 -14.16
N GLN A 110 5.75 -26.57 -13.34
CA GLN A 110 5.64 -26.44 -11.89
C GLN A 110 6.00 -25.02 -11.45
N ARG A 111 5.29 -24.56 -10.42
CA ARG A 111 5.48 -23.24 -9.84
C ARG A 111 6.13 -23.34 -8.47
N ASN A 112 7.27 -22.69 -8.29
CA ASN A 112 7.90 -22.52 -6.99
C ASN A 112 7.80 -21.05 -6.53
N ILE A 113 7.17 -20.81 -5.39
CA ILE A 113 7.04 -19.46 -4.82
C ILE A 113 8.11 -19.27 -3.75
N LEU A 114 8.93 -18.23 -3.87
CA LEU A 114 9.94 -17.89 -2.86
C LEU A 114 9.28 -17.19 -1.65
N ALA A 115 8.52 -17.95 -0.87
CA ALA A 115 7.71 -17.46 0.24
C ALA A 115 8.53 -16.87 1.40
N ASP A 116 9.78 -17.32 1.58
CA ASP A 116 10.63 -16.90 2.70
C ASP A 116 11.26 -15.51 2.51
N LYS A 117 11.23 -14.95 1.30
CA LYS A 117 11.85 -13.65 0.97
C LYS A 117 10.87 -12.70 0.28
N PRO A 118 9.74 -12.36 0.91
CA PRO A 118 8.78 -11.42 0.32
C PRO A 118 9.39 -10.02 0.20
N ARG A 119 8.96 -9.28 -0.81
CA ARG A 119 9.24 -7.86 -0.97
C ARG A 119 8.03 -7.07 -0.46
N VAL A 120 8.20 -6.37 0.65
CA VAL A 120 7.12 -5.58 1.26
C VAL A 120 7.36 -4.10 0.95
N THR A 121 6.40 -3.49 0.26
CA THR A 121 6.35 -2.04 0.02
C THR A 121 5.18 -1.46 0.81
N LYS A 122 5.40 -0.32 1.45
CA LYS A 122 4.37 0.40 2.22
C LYS A 122 4.18 1.78 1.60
N PHE A 123 2.93 2.17 1.42
CA PHE A 123 2.56 3.48 0.90
C PHE A 123 1.85 4.27 2.01
N PRO A 124 2.26 5.51 2.29
CA PRO A 124 1.56 6.34 3.26
C PRO A 124 0.19 6.76 2.71
N ILE A 125 -0.87 6.57 3.50
CA ILE A 125 -2.23 6.98 3.17
C ILE A 125 -2.88 7.67 4.37
N ASN A 126 -3.98 8.40 4.15
CA ASN A 126 -4.81 8.90 5.25
C ASN A 126 -5.87 7.87 5.65
N PHE A 127 -5.76 7.33 6.87
CA PHE A 127 -6.74 6.39 7.44
C PHE A 127 -7.95 7.09 8.09
N HIS A 128 -7.88 8.40 8.28
CA HIS A 128 -8.95 9.24 8.83
C HIS A 128 -9.21 10.39 7.85
N PRO A 129 -9.82 10.12 6.68
CA PRO A 129 -10.28 11.21 5.84
C PRO A 129 -11.24 12.07 6.68
N GLU A 130 -10.90 13.36 6.83
CA GLU A 130 -11.74 14.33 7.53
C GLU A 130 -13.18 14.14 7.05
N THR A 131 -14.06 13.75 7.96
CA THR A 131 -15.49 13.69 7.66
C THR A 131 -15.88 15.14 7.50
N ASN A 132 -16.00 15.63 6.27
CA ASN A 132 -16.53 16.96 5.98
C ASN A 132 -18.03 17.02 6.34
N GLU A 133 -18.32 16.89 7.63
CA GLU A 133 -19.55 17.23 8.31
C GLU A 133 -19.22 18.35 9.28
N ASN A 134 -18.79 19.49 8.74
CA ASN A 134 -18.86 20.78 9.42
C ASN A 134 -19.12 21.85 8.36
N GLY A 135 -20.38 21.94 7.95
CA GLY A 135 -20.96 23.25 7.68
C GLY A 135 -20.94 24.03 8.98
N GLY A 136 -19.82 24.70 9.25
CA GLY A 136 -19.67 25.66 10.34
C GLY A 136 -19.69 27.06 9.72
N GLU A 137 -20.75 27.80 10.02
CA GLU A 137 -21.00 29.17 9.61
C GLU A 137 -19.75 30.06 9.71
N GLN A 138 -19.40 30.73 8.60
CA GLN A 138 -18.58 31.94 8.66
C GLN A 138 -19.47 33.05 9.23
N ASP A 139 -19.36 33.30 10.53
CA ASP A 139 -19.96 34.47 11.15
C ASP A 139 -19.22 35.73 10.65
N PRO A 140 -19.92 36.76 10.14
CA PRO A 140 -19.32 37.99 9.65
C PRO A 140 -19.13 39.00 10.80
N ASP A 141 -18.18 39.92 10.60
CA ASP A 141 -17.87 41.10 11.41
C ASP A 141 -17.22 40.89 12.79
N HIS A 142 -15.94 41.29 12.90
CA HIS A 142 -15.59 42.39 13.81
C HIS A 142 -14.39 43.19 13.26
N PRO A 143 -14.40 44.54 13.36
CA PRO A 143 -13.42 45.42 12.72
C PRO A 143 -12.16 45.62 13.58
N ALA A 144 -11.06 45.96 12.91
CA ALA A 144 -9.80 46.34 13.54
C ALA A 144 -9.92 47.70 14.26
N GLU A 145 -9.63 47.75 15.56
CA GLU A 145 -9.36 49.00 16.28
C GLU A 145 -7.85 49.16 16.51
N ASN A 146 -7.27 50.14 15.82
CA ASN A 146 -6.00 50.78 16.18
C ASN A 146 -6.27 51.78 17.30
N ILE A 147 -5.61 51.65 18.46
CA ILE A 147 -5.36 52.79 19.35
C ILE A 147 -3.89 52.78 19.75
N GLU A 148 -3.22 53.81 19.26
CA GLU A 148 -1.85 54.24 19.55
C GLU A 148 -1.79 55.05 20.85
N SER A 149 -0.59 55.07 21.45
CA SER A 149 0.02 56.10 22.32
C SER A 149 0.14 55.83 23.83
N GLY A 150 1.40 55.91 24.32
CA GLY A 150 1.73 56.02 25.74
C GLY A 150 3.19 55.77 26.14
N GLU A 151 4.19 56.41 25.53
CA GLU A 151 5.57 56.45 26.08
C GLU A 151 6.16 57.86 26.05
N HIS A 152 6.48 58.42 27.23
CA HIS A 152 7.72 59.17 27.59
C HIS A 152 7.62 59.75 29.03
N PRO A 153 8.71 60.22 29.70
CA PRO A 153 10.10 59.75 29.87
C PRO A 153 10.54 59.63 31.36
N PRO A 154 11.76 59.13 31.67
CA PRO A 154 12.31 59.15 33.04
C PRO A 154 13.09 60.44 33.37
N SER A 155 13.09 60.82 34.66
CA SER A 155 13.82 61.97 35.24
C SER A 155 15.22 61.57 35.79
N PRO A 156 16.17 62.51 35.96
CA PRO A 156 17.58 62.20 36.23
C PRO A 156 18.03 62.37 37.71
N ASP A 157 19.17 61.72 37.99
CA ASP A 157 20.17 61.91 39.05
C ASP A 157 19.76 61.88 40.53
N ASP A 158 20.38 60.95 41.29
CA ASP A 158 21.00 61.34 42.56
C ASP A 158 22.25 60.50 42.91
N THR A 159 23.36 61.23 42.87
CA THR A 159 24.65 61.17 43.59
C THR A 159 25.18 59.89 44.28
N SER A 160 26.46 59.70 43.98
CA SER A 160 27.48 58.88 44.63
C SER A 160 27.77 59.29 46.09
N ASP A 161 28.02 58.30 46.95
CA ASP A 161 29.18 58.28 47.85
C ASP A 161 29.27 56.92 48.58
N LEU A 162 30.48 56.34 48.61
CA LEU A 162 31.08 55.67 49.78
C LEU A 162 32.51 55.27 49.40
N ALA A 163 33.46 55.99 50.00
CA ALA A 163 34.84 55.55 50.23
C ALA A 163 34.92 54.79 51.57
#